data_AF-A0A1F9MQK0-F1
#
_entry.id   AF-A0A1F9MQK0-F1
#
_cell.length_a   1.000
_cell.length_b   1.000
_cell.length_c   1.000
_cell.angle_alpha   90.00
_cell.angle_beta   90.00
_cell.angle_gamma   90.00
#
_symmetry.space_group_name_H-M   'P 1'
#
loop_
_entity.id
_entity.type
_entity.pdbx_description
1 polymer ?
#
loop_
_entity_poly.entity_id
_entity_poly.type
_entity_poly.pdbx_seq_one_letter_code
_entity_poly.pdbx_strand_id
1 'polypeptide(L)'
;MAAKGLFNKVKNLPTRRRFVVSTIRKDENRFETAVFEANFFYLPRSWSKPDLTVETRTKDEAWDMHFHLTVRLTKEYPAQVFREYP
;
A
#
# COMPACT_ATOMS: atom_id res chain seq x y z
N MET A 1 9.45 -12.64 8.07
CA MET A 1 8.09 -12.66 7.48
C MET A 1 7.40 -11.37 7.88
N ALA A 2 6.95 -10.54 6.92
CA ALA A 2 6.08 -9.41 7.24
C ALA A 2 4.72 -9.99 7.68
N ALA A 3 4.26 -9.65 8.89
CA ALA A 3 2.97 -10.09 9.39
C ALA A 3 1.86 -9.59 8.45
N LYS A 4 0.84 -10.43 8.20
CA LYS A 4 -0.34 -10.09 7.40
C LYS A 4 -1.26 -9.15 8.19
N GLY A 5 -0.81 -7.92 8.42
CA GLY A 5 -1.62 -6.84 8.97
C GLY A 5 -2.28 -6.04 7.84
N LEU A 6 -3.42 -5.40 8.11
CA LEU A 6 -4.07 -4.46 7.18
C LEU A 6 -3.38 -3.07 7.15
N PHE A 7 -2.18 -3.01 7.73
CA PHE A 7 -1.34 -1.82 7.84
C PHE A 7 0.13 -2.25 7.85
N ASN A 8 0.87 -1.89 6.80
CA ASN A 8 2.27 -2.22 6.65
C ASN A 8 3.12 -0.96 6.46
N LYS A 9 4.18 -0.87 7.27
CA LYS A 9 5.25 0.12 7.12
C LYS A 9 6.30 -0.45 6.17
N VAL A 10 6.49 0.19 5.03
CA VAL A 10 7.40 -0.26 3.98
C VAL A 10 8.55 0.73 3.84
N LYS A 11 9.78 0.25 3.94
CA LYS A 11 10.95 1.01 3.50
C LYS A 11 11.35 0.50 2.13
N ASN A 12 11.22 1.35 1.11
CA ASN A 12 11.66 1.02 -0.23
C ASN A 12 13.19 0.94 -0.26
N LEU A 13 13.74 -0.20 -0.66
CA LEU A 13 15.18 -0.41 -0.66
C LEU A 13 15.90 0.45 -1.73
N PRO A 14 15.42 0.53 -2.99
CA PRO A 14 16.07 1.33 -4.03
C PRO A 14 16.13 2.83 -3.74
N THR A 15 15.02 3.43 -3.30
CA THR A 15 14.89 4.89 -3.15
C THR A 15 15.03 5.37 -1.71
N ARG A 16 15.07 4.45 -0.73
CA ARG A 16 15.06 4.72 0.71
C ARG A 16 13.83 5.50 1.21
N ARG A 17 12.85 5.76 0.34
CA ARG A 17 11.54 6.34 0.68
C ARG A 17 10.78 5.38 1.57
N ARG A 18 9.89 5.93 2.39
CA ARG A 18 9.04 5.17 3.31
C ARG A 18 7.60 5.29 2.84
N PHE A 19 6.87 4.20 2.98
CA PHE A 19 5.49 4.11 2.59
C PHE A 19 4.69 3.43 3.71
N VAL A 20 3.41 3.76 3.74
CA VAL A 20 2.40 3.08 4.54
C VAL A 20 1.42 2.48 3.55
N VAL A 21 1.23 1.17 3.62
CA VAL A 21 0.19 0.45 2.88
C VAL A 21 -0.93 0.13 3.85
N SER A 22 -2.16 0.50 3.55
CA SER A 22 -3.32 0.26 4.40
C SER A 22 -4.48 -0.27 3.58
N THR A 23 -5.16 -1.30 4.09
CA THR A 23 -6.35 -1.85 3.45
C THR A 23 -7.55 -1.72 4.37
N ILE A 24 -8.63 -1.12 3.88
CA ILE A 24 -9.87 -0.91 4.62
C ILE A 24 -11.05 -1.51 3.87
N ARG A 25 -12.06 -1.97 4.60
CA ARG A 25 -13.36 -2.33 4.00
C ARG A 25 -14.19 -1.05 3.88
N LYS A 26 -14.69 -0.74 2.68
CA LYS A 26 -15.58 0.40 2.44
C LYS A 26 -17.03 -0.03 2.63
N ASP A 27 -17.43 -1.09 1.93
CA ASP A 27 -18.79 -1.60 1.87
C ASP A 27 -18.81 -3.14 2.01
N GLU A 28 -19.98 -3.77 1.85
CA GLU A 28 -20.14 -5.21 2.02
C GLU A 28 -19.19 -6.02 1.12
N ASN A 29 -19.02 -5.59 -0.14
CA ASN A 29 -18.21 -6.25 -1.17
C ASN A 29 -17.18 -5.31 -1.80
N ARG A 30 -16.67 -4.32 -1.04
CA ARG A 30 -15.66 -3.37 -1.52
C ARG A 30 -14.59 -3.14 -0.47
N PHE A 31 -13.35 -3.34 -0.88
CA PHE A 31 -12.16 -3.11 -0.09
C PHE A 31 -11.23 -2.16 -0.85
N GLU A 32 -10.58 -1.27 -0.13
CA GLU A 32 -9.68 -0.28 -0.69
C GLU A 32 -8.31 -0.46 -0.07
N THR A 33 -7.29 -0.68 -0.90
CA THR A 33 -5.89 -0.66 -0.50
C THR A 33 -5.26 0.65 -0.94
N ALA A 34 -4.83 1.46 0.03
CA ALA A 34 -4.20 2.75 -0.19
C ALA A 34 -2.72 2.71 0.20
N VAL A 35 -1.89 3.40 -0.59
CA VAL A 35 -0.46 3.61 -0.32
C VAL A 35 -0.21 5.09 -0.09
N PHE A 36 0.48 5.41 0.99
CA PHE A 36 0.88 6.76 1.33
C PHE A 36 2.40 6.83 1.46
N GLU A 37 3.03 7.78 0.79
CA GLU A 37 4.39 8.17 1.10
C GLU A 37 4.43 8.78 2.50
N ALA A 38 5.38 8.31 3.29
CA ALA A 38 5.53 8.67 4.68
C ALA A 38 6.89 9.32 4.97
N ASN A 39 6.95 10.05 6.06
CA ASN A 39 8.18 10.62 6.58
C ASN A 39 9.04 9.55 7.31
N PHE A 40 10.11 9.98 7.97
CA PHE A 40 11.03 9.09 8.68
C PHE A 40 10.35 8.22 9.77
N PHE A 41 9.30 8.74 10.40
CA PHE A 41 8.54 8.08 11.47
C PHE A 41 7.37 7.23 10.95
N TYR A 42 7.23 7.08 9.63
CA TYR A 42 6.07 6.45 8.97
C TYR A 42 4.75 7.18 9.22
N LEU A 43 4.79 8.51 9.31
CA LEU A 43 3.57 9.33 9.24
C LEU A 43 3.34 9.71 7.77
N PRO A 44 2.15 9.43 7.20
CA PRO A 44 1.78 9.88 5.86
C PRO A 44 2.01 11.38 5.68
N ARG A 45 2.55 11.78 4.51
CA ARG A 45 2.69 13.20 4.16
C ARG A 45 1.33 13.90 4.01
N SER A 46 0.34 13.15 3.54
CA SER A 46 -1.06 13.55 3.51
C SER A 46 -1.92 12.36 3.91
N TRP A 47 -2.88 12.57 4.81
CA TRP A 47 -3.83 11.53 5.22
C TRP A 47 -5.03 11.42 4.28
N SER A 48 -5.34 12.50 3.55
CA SER A 48 -6.49 12.58 2.64
C SER A 48 -6.14 12.31 1.19
N LYS A 49 -4.84 12.28 0.85
CA LYS A 49 -4.37 12.10 -0.52
C LYS A 49 -3.36 10.94 -0.60
N PRO A 50 -3.84 9.70 -0.82
CA PRO A 50 -2.95 8.58 -1.09
C PRO A 50 -2.19 8.78 -2.42
N ASP A 51 -0.99 8.21 -2.50
CA ASP A 51 -0.18 8.15 -3.72
C ASP A 51 -0.66 7.08 -4.68
N LEU A 52 -1.31 6.04 -4.15
CA LEU A 52 -1.99 4.99 -4.92
C LEU A 52 -3.20 4.49 -4.14
N THR A 53 -4.29 4.20 -4.86
CA THR A 53 -5.47 3.52 -4.33
C THR A 53 -5.87 2.41 -5.29
N VAL A 54 -6.12 1.21 -4.76
CA VAL A 54 -6.58 0.05 -5.53
C VAL A 54 -7.80 -0.55 -4.83
N GLU A 55 -8.89 -0.69 -5.57
CA GLU A 55 -10.12 -1.33 -5.07
C GLU A 55 -10.17 -2.81 -5.44
N THR A 56 -10.67 -3.64 -4.52
CA THR A 56 -10.95 -5.06 -4.73
C THR A 56 -12.35 -5.41 -4.22
N ARG A 57 -12.92 -6.54 -4.69
CA ARG A 57 -14.30 -6.91 -4.41
C ARG A 57 -14.42 -7.96 -3.32
N THR A 58 -13.40 -8.80 -3.18
CA THR A 58 -13.36 -9.83 -2.14
C THR A 58 -12.29 -9.51 -1.10
N LYS A 59 -12.49 -10.08 0.10
CA LYS A 59 -11.54 -9.97 1.19
C LYS A 59 -10.20 -10.61 0.84
N ASP A 60 -10.22 -11.74 0.13
CA ASP A 60 -9.02 -12.46 -0.27
C ASP A 60 -8.22 -11.66 -1.31
N GLU A 61 -8.90 -11.10 -2.32
CA GLU A 61 -8.26 -10.18 -3.28
C GLU A 61 -7.64 -8.97 -2.56
N ALA A 62 -8.34 -8.40 -1.57
CA ALA A 62 -7.84 -7.26 -0.80
C ALA A 62 -6.54 -7.62 -0.05
N TRP A 63 -6.48 -8.81 0.52
CA TRP A 63 -5.32 -9.32 1.23
C TRP A 63 -4.15 -9.61 0.29
N ASP A 64 -4.40 -10.25 -0.84
CA ASP A 64 -3.38 -10.53 -1.83
C ASP A 64 -2.84 -9.23 -2.43
N MET A 65 -3.71 -8.26 -2.72
CA MET A 65 -3.32 -6.93 -3.17
C MET A 65 -2.45 -6.21 -2.15
N HIS A 66 -2.84 -6.22 -0.87
CA HIS A 66 -2.06 -5.61 0.21
C HIS A 66 -0.66 -6.21 0.29
N PHE A 67 -0.58 -7.54 0.30
CA PHE A 67 0.69 -8.26 0.39
C PHE A 67 1.56 -7.99 -0.85
N HIS A 68 0.96 -8.06 -2.04
CA HIS A 68 1.64 -7.83 -3.29
C HIS A 68 2.23 -6.41 -3.36
N LEU A 69 1.44 -5.38 -3.08
CA LEU A 69 1.92 -3.99 -3.03
C LEU A 69 3.02 -3.80 -1.99
N THR A 70 2.89 -4.39 -0.79
CA THR A 70 3.93 -4.34 0.26
C THR A 70 5.27 -4.90 -0.25
N VAL A 71 5.24 -6.08 -0.88
CA VAL A 71 6.45 -6.75 -1.38
C VAL A 71 7.08 -5.95 -2.52
N ARG A 72 6.28 -5.50 -3.49
CA ARG A 72 6.77 -4.75 -4.64
C ARG A 72 7.33 -3.40 -4.23
N LEU A 73 6.63 -2.65 -3.37
CA LEU A 73 7.12 -1.38 -2.82
C LEU A 73 8.38 -1.53 -1.97
N THR A 74 8.73 -2.73 -1.51
CA THR A 74 10.01 -2.97 -0.84
C THR A 74 11.17 -3.03 -1.85
N LYS A 75 10.94 -3.61 -3.03
CA LYS A 75 12.00 -4.04 -3.96
C LYS A 75 12.10 -3.22 -5.24
N GLU A 76 11.00 -2.66 -5.72
CA GLU A 76 10.89 -2.01 -7.02
C GLU A 76 10.84 -0.49 -6.90
N TYR A 77 11.05 0.23 -8.01
CA TYR A 77 10.90 1.68 -8.04
C TYR A 77 9.41 2.05 -7.89
N PRO A 78 9.02 2.90 -6.92
CA PRO A 78 7.61 3.21 -6.66
C PRO A 78 6.86 3.74 -7.89
N ALA A 79 7.52 4.57 -8.71
CA ALA A 79 6.91 5.11 -9.93
C ALA A 79 6.55 4.04 -10.96
N GLN A 80 7.27 2.92 -11.00
CA GLN A 80 6.92 1.79 -11.86
C GLN A 80 5.73 1.04 -11.30
N VAL A 81 5.77 0.72 -10.00
CA VAL A 81 4.65 0.05 -9.32
C VAL A 81 3.36 0.84 -9.50
N PHE A 82 3.39 2.17 -9.28
CA PHE A 82 2.19 3.01 -9.37
C PHE A 82 1.65 3.16 -10.80
N ARG A 83 2.47 3.00 -11.84
CA ARG A 83 2.02 3.06 -13.24
C ARG A 83 1.19 1.83 -13.65
N GLU A 84 1.36 0.71 -12.96
CA GLU A 84 0.66 -0.54 -13.27
C GLU A 84 -0.74 -0.61 -12.66
N TYR A 85 -1.09 0.36 -11.80
CA TYR A 85 -2.39 0.47 -11.15
C TYR A 85 -3.01 1.85 -11.47
N PRO A 86 -3.93 1.93 -12.45
CA PRO A 86 -4.61 3.17 -12.82
C PRO A 86 -5.70 3.58 -11.82
#